data_AF-A0A9N9N520-F1
#
_entry.id   AF-A0A9N9N520-F1
#
_cell.length_a   1.000
_cell.length_b   1.000
_cell.length_c   1.000
_cell.angle_alpha   90.00
_cell.angle_beta   90.00
_cell.angle_gamma   90.00
#
_symmetry.space_group_name_H-M   'P 1'
#
loop_
_entity.id
_entity.type
_entity.pdbx_description
1 polymer ?
#
loop_
_entity_poly.entity_id
_entity_poly.type
_entity_poly.pdbx_seq_one_letter_code
_entity_poly.pdbx_strand_id
1 'polypeptide(L)'
;VYHRLDKSPILFSEKGAFSHIEDNIHAFKDYLANEEVWYIVDGRKPKEYVAKTILICSSQKRHYSSFDKLGTTIRYMPVWSWEEIDACRIKLFRNLTQGHVRKLYNKWGGIPRFTLFYALNVSQQNLLQSAINSVNDNLLNFVGETTDDNSASHKIVHICTNIPKGEDGEEGGESVGDVEITEVEDNPGEPSMSQSSAVTRSVTRPDKRKSVIGNGDPFYSMSTLEFASDYVSEEVMDKLIKNYRDQLENFVKASSSISDYSTLRDAIFEQIAHRKLLKGGSFNARLLLRDVQFKTVNTHSEQTAMTISESHPIIKSGLEKYINKNDNFDIKFYFVLPKEMYDSYQEQVIYTTKRTVLKNRPPWINRLKQYALEIDLKL
;
A
#
# COMPACT_ATOMS: atom_id res chain seq x y z
N VAL A 1 -4.36 -10.91 -28.95
CA VAL A 1 -3.04 -10.57 -29.54
C VAL A 1 -2.25 -9.74 -28.55
N TYR A 2 -1.12 -10.24 -28.08
CA TYR A 2 -0.17 -9.53 -27.22
C TYR A 2 0.94 -8.91 -28.07
N HIS A 3 1.18 -7.62 -27.90
CA HIS A 3 2.07 -6.83 -28.73
C HIS A 3 2.95 -5.96 -27.85
N ARG A 4 4.15 -6.48 -27.57
CA ARG A 4 5.12 -5.86 -26.69
C ARG A 4 6.16 -5.08 -27.49
N LEU A 5 6.67 -4.01 -26.91
CA LEU A 5 7.82 -3.28 -27.42
C LEU A 5 9.00 -4.22 -27.75
N ASP A 6 9.56 -4.04 -28.94
CA ASP A 6 10.73 -4.76 -29.48
C ASP A 6 10.59 -6.28 -29.51
N LYS A 7 9.35 -6.78 -29.61
CA LYS A 7 9.04 -8.21 -29.74
C LYS A 7 7.95 -8.43 -30.77
N SER A 8 8.05 -9.54 -31.48
CA SER A 8 7.01 -9.96 -32.40
C SER A 8 5.69 -10.18 -31.69
N PRO A 9 4.56 -9.80 -32.30
CA PRO A 9 3.25 -10.00 -31.72
C PRO A 9 2.96 -11.51 -31.56
N ILE A 10 2.20 -11.83 -30.51
CA ILE A 10 1.81 -13.20 -30.18
C ILE A 10 0.28 -13.27 -30.15
N LEU A 11 -0.29 -14.15 -30.98
CA LEU A 11 -1.68 -14.55 -30.89
C LEU A 11 -1.80 -15.74 -29.93
N PHE A 12 -2.44 -15.52 -28.79
CA PHE A 12 -2.85 -16.59 -27.89
C PHE A 12 -4.26 -17.04 -28.25
N SER A 13 -4.46 -18.35 -28.36
CA SER A 13 -5.74 -19.00 -28.65
C SER A 13 -5.81 -20.37 -27.96
N GLU A 14 -6.99 -20.99 -27.94
CA GLU A 14 -7.16 -22.37 -27.46
C GLU A 14 -6.30 -23.39 -28.25
N LYS A 15 -6.00 -23.08 -29.52
CA LYS A 15 -5.18 -23.92 -30.39
C LYS A 15 -3.68 -23.77 -30.13
N GLY A 16 -3.29 -22.84 -29.26
CA GLY A 16 -1.90 -22.54 -28.94
C GLY A 16 -1.52 -21.06 -29.14
N ALA A 17 -0.21 -20.81 -29.08
CA ALA A 17 0.39 -19.49 -29.26
C ALA A 17 1.12 -19.41 -30.60
N PHE A 18 0.79 -18.39 -31.39
CA PHE A 18 1.36 -18.16 -32.72
C PHE A 18 2.05 -16.80 -32.75
N SER A 19 3.24 -16.73 -33.34
CA SER A 19 4.00 -15.49 -33.48
C SER A 19 4.64 -15.40 -34.86
N HIS A 20 4.82 -14.18 -35.35
CA HIS A 20 5.57 -13.92 -36.57
C HIS A 20 7.06 -13.69 -36.26
N ILE A 21 7.93 -13.91 -37.24
CA ILE A 21 9.37 -13.71 -37.06
C ILE A 21 9.69 -12.22 -36.84
N GLU A 22 8.95 -11.34 -37.50
CA GLU A 22 9.13 -9.89 -37.43
C GLU A 22 8.08 -9.22 -36.54
N ASP A 23 8.40 -8.00 -36.08
CA ASP A 23 7.47 -7.10 -35.41
C ASP A 23 6.42 -6.55 -36.41
N ASN A 24 5.51 -7.43 -36.82
CA ASN A 24 4.49 -7.14 -37.81
C ASN A 24 3.09 -7.43 -37.29
N ILE A 25 2.51 -6.47 -36.57
CA ILE A 25 1.12 -6.54 -36.07
C ILE A 25 0.07 -6.65 -37.19
N HIS A 26 0.39 -6.20 -38.42
CA HIS A 26 -0.54 -6.29 -39.54
C HIS A 26 -0.79 -7.74 -39.99
N ALA A 27 0.11 -8.66 -39.65
CA ALA A 27 -0.09 -10.08 -39.91
C ALA A 27 -1.29 -10.67 -39.10
N PHE A 28 -1.69 -10.01 -38.01
CA PHE A 28 -2.87 -10.37 -37.23
C PHE A 28 -4.09 -9.46 -37.50
N LYS A 29 -4.09 -8.67 -38.59
CA LYS A 29 -5.17 -7.70 -38.89
C LYS A 29 -6.57 -8.33 -38.90
N ASP A 30 -6.69 -9.56 -39.42
CA ASP A 30 -7.98 -10.24 -39.56
C ASP A 30 -8.55 -10.62 -38.17
N TYR A 31 -7.68 -10.96 -37.21
CA TYR A 31 -8.06 -11.16 -35.82
C TYR A 31 -8.39 -9.83 -35.13
N LEU A 32 -7.60 -8.78 -35.39
CA LEU A 32 -7.78 -7.46 -34.78
C LEU A 32 -9.01 -6.71 -35.31
N ALA A 33 -9.59 -7.16 -36.43
CA ALA A 33 -10.88 -6.69 -36.94
C ALA A 33 -12.09 -7.26 -36.17
N ASN A 34 -11.87 -8.16 -35.20
CA ASN A 34 -12.93 -8.78 -34.40
C ASN A 34 -12.99 -8.16 -33.00
N GLU A 35 -14.15 -7.67 -32.59
CA GLU A 35 -14.40 -7.05 -31.27
C GLU A 35 -14.22 -8.03 -30.10
N GLU A 36 -14.37 -9.34 -30.32
CA GLU A 36 -14.16 -10.37 -29.31
C GLU A 36 -12.67 -10.66 -29.03
N VAL A 37 -11.78 -10.14 -29.86
CA VAL A 37 -10.34 -10.28 -29.67
C VAL A 37 -9.82 -9.20 -28.72
N TRP A 38 -9.02 -9.63 -27.74
CA TRP A 38 -8.26 -8.72 -26.88
C TRP A 38 -6.94 -8.34 -27.52
N TYR A 39 -6.70 -7.06 -27.73
CA TYR A 39 -5.44 -6.49 -28.18
C TYR A 39 -4.68 -5.89 -26.99
N ILE A 40 -3.68 -6.60 -26.50
CA ILE A 40 -2.88 -6.20 -25.33
C ILE A 40 -1.59 -5.57 -25.84
N VAL A 41 -1.40 -4.29 -25.56
CA VAL A 41 -0.26 -3.49 -26.01
C VAL A 41 0.63 -3.20 -24.81
N ASP A 42 1.90 -3.58 -24.87
CA ASP A 42 2.82 -3.47 -23.73
C ASP A 42 4.04 -2.62 -24.08
N GLY A 43 4.16 -1.48 -23.40
CA GLY A 43 5.31 -0.58 -23.52
C GLY A 43 5.40 0.17 -24.86
N ARG A 44 4.34 0.20 -25.67
CA ARG A 44 4.30 0.92 -26.95
C ARG A 44 2.98 1.62 -27.21
N LYS A 45 2.98 2.53 -28.19
CA LYS A 45 1.77 3.25 -28.59
C LYS A 45 0.77 2.26 -29.24
N PRO A 46 -0.50 2.21 -28.78
CA PRO A 46 -1.50 1.34 -29.38
C PRO A 46 -1.84 1.82 -30.80
N LYS A 47 -2.19 0.87 -31.66
CA LYS A 47 -2.79 1.12 -32.97
C LYS A 47 -4.30 0.96 -32.84
N GLU A 48 -5.04 1.66 -33.69
CA GLU A 48 -6.50 1.59 -33.71
C GLU A 48 -6.96 0.35 -34.47
N TYR A 49 -7.76 -0.47 -33.78
CA TYR A 49 -8.37 -1.70 -34.28
C TYR A 49 -9.76 -1.85 -33.65
N VAL A 50 -10.60 -2.72 -34.23
CA VAL A 50 -11.93 -3.03 -33.69
C VAL A 50 -11.82 -3.84 -32.39
N ALA A 51 -10.76 -4.63 -32.25
CA ALA A 51 -10.45 -5.41 -31.05
C ALA A 51 -10.42 -4.58 -29.75
N LYS A 52 -10.89 -5.19 -28.66
CA LYS A 52 -10.85 -4.63 -27.29
C LYS A 52 -9.38 -4.38 -26.89
N THR A 53 -8.99 -3.12 -26.77
CA THR A 53 -7.58 -2.74 -26.58
C THR A 53 -7.27 -2.46 -25.12
N ILE A 54 -6.25 -3.13 -24.58
CA ILE A 54 -5.65 -2.87 -23.26
C ILE A 54 -4.24 -2.33 -23.49
N LEU A 55 -3.97 -1.13 -22.99
CA LEU A 55 -2.63 -0.56 -22.95
C LEU A 55 -2.01 -0.81 -21.56
N ILE A 56 -0.86 -1.47 -21.55
CA ILE A 56 -0.01 -1.68 -20.37
C ILE A 56 1.20 -0.76 -20.53
N CYS A 57 1.36 0.18 -19.60
CA CYS A 57 2.48 1.11 -19.61
C CYS A 57 2.80 1.62 -18.20
N SER A 58 3.94 2.32 -18.09
CA SER A 58 4.28 3.11 -16.90
C SER A 58 3.21 4.18 -16.62
N SER A 59 3.07 4.57 -15.35
CA SER A 59 2.14 5.61 -14.87
C SER A 59 2.46 7.02 -15.37
N GLN A 60 3.53 7.19 -16.16
CA GLN A 60 3.85 8.49 -16.73
C GLN A 60 2.87 8.84 -17.86
N LYS A 61 2.22 10.00 -17.73
CA LYS A 61 1.19 10.50 -18.65
C LYS A 61 1.64 10.62 -20.09
N ARG A 62 2.94 10.81 -20.35
CA ARG A 62 3.51 10.77 -21.71
C ARG A 62 3.21 9.46 -22.46
N HIS A 63 3.05 8.34 -21.75
CA HIS A 63 2.84 7.02 -22.35
C HIS A 63 1.37 6.73 -22.72
N TYR A 64 0.41 7.31 -22.00
CA TYR A 64 -1.01 6.97 -22.20
C TYR A 64 -1.92 8.17 -22.50
N SER A 65 -1.45 9.42 -22.38
CA SER A 65 -2.31 10.61 -22.54
C SER A 65 -3.06 10.70 -23.87
N SER A 66 -2.49 10.19 -24.97
CA SER A 66 -3.20 10.13 -26.25
C SER A 66 -4.31 9.07 -26.24
N PHE A 67 -4.08 7.95 -25.56
CA PHE A 67 -5.05 6.87 -25.42
C PHE A 67 -6.17 7.28 -24.47
N ASP A 68 -5.85 7.97 -23.38
CA ASP A 68 -6.80 8.48 -22.39
C ASP A 68 -7.86 9.41 -22.96
N LYS A 69 -7.47 10.25 -23.93
CA LYS A 69 -8.38 11.16 -24.65
C LYS A 69 -9.53 10.44 -25.36
N LEU A 70 -9.43 9.13 -25.59
CA LEU A 70 -10.48 8.31 -26.19
C LEU A 70 -11.57 7.90 -25.20
N GLY A 71 -11.54 8.40 -23.96
CA GLY A 71 -12.51 8.05 -22.92
C GLY A 71 -12.23 6.68 -22.30
N THR A 72 -10.96 6.30 -22.22
CA THR A 72 -10.55 4.98 -21.71
C THR A 72 -10.69 4.88 -20.20
N THR A 73 -10.78 3.65 -19.72
CA THR A 73 -10.83 3.35 -18.30
C THR A 73 -9.43 3.02 -17.77
N ILE A 74 -8.94 3.78 -16.79
CA ILE A 74 -7.62 3.55 -16.18
C ILE A 74 -7.74 2.55 -15.02
N ARG A 75 -6.76 1.63 -14.93
CA ARG A 75 -6.57 0.69 -13.83
C ARG A 75 -5.11 0.64 -13.42
N TYR A 76 -4.85 0.45 -12.14
CA TYR A 76 -3.50 0.32 -11.57
C TYR A 76 -3.16 -1.14 -11.31
N MET A 77 -1.93 -1.54 -11.59
CA MET A 77 -1.44 -2.90 -11.33
C MET A 77 -0.57 -2.89 -10.08
N PRO A 78 -0.99 -3.51 -8.96
CA PRO A 78 -0.17 -3.58 -7.77
C PRO A 78 0.97 -4.59 -7.95
N VAL A 79 1.90 -4.58 -7.00
CA VAL A 79 2.82 -5.70 -6.80
C VAL A 79 2.06 -6.95 -6.34
N TRP A 80 2.68 -8.12 -6.47
CA TRP A 80 2.03 -9.39 -6.14
C TRP A 80 1.93 -9.61 -4.63
N SER A 81 0.88 -10.28 -4.19
CA SER A 81 0.76 -10.74 -2.81
C SER A 81 1.77 -11.87 -2.51
N TRP A 82 1.95 -12.18 -1.23
CA TRP A 82 2.77 -13.33 -0.84
C TRP A 82 2.24 -14.63 -1.44
N GLU A 83 0.92 -14.83 -1.43
CA GLU A 83 0.26 -16.02 -1.95
C GLU A 83 0.50 -16.18 -3.44
N GLU A 84 0.44 -15.08 -4.21
CA GLU A 84 0.74 -15.08 -5.64
C GLU A 84 2.22 -15.42 -5.91
N ILE A 85 3.14 -14.85 -5.12
CA ILE A 85 4.58 -15.14 -5.22
C ILE A 85 4.86 -16.62 -4.92
N ASP A 86 4.30 -17.16 -3.83
CA ASP A 86 4.55 -18.54 -3.42
C ASP A 86 3.89 -19.55 -4.36
N ALA A 87 2.67 -19.27 -4.82
CA ALA A 87 2.00 -20.10 -5.84
C ALA A 87 2.81 -20.16 -7.15
N CYS A 88 3.39 -19.02 -7.56
CA CYS A 88 4.26 -18.96 -8.73
C CYS A 88 5.59 -19.70 -8.51
N ARG A 89 6.19 -19.56 -7.31
CA ARG A 89 7.40 -20.30 -6.93
C ARG A 89 7.20 -21.80 -7.08
N ILE A 90 6.10 -22.35 -6.56
CA ILE A 90 5.78 -23.78 -6.62
C ILE A 90 5.68 -24.26 -8.09
N LYS A 91 5.08 -23.45 -8.96
CA LYS A 91 4.84 -23.84 -10.36
C LYS A 91 6.07 -23.68 -11.25
N LEU A 92 6.78 -22.56 -11.15
CA LEU A 92 7.78 -22.12 -12.13
C LEU A 92 9.20 -22.05 -11.59
N PHE A 93 9.39 -21.94 -10.26
CA PHE A 93 10.70 -21.75 -9.63
C PHE A 93 10.95 -22.79 -8.53
N ARG A 94 10.79 -24.08 -8.88
CA ARG A 94 10.90 -25.21 -7.94
C ARG A 94 12.27 -25.34 -7.27
N ASN A 95 13.30 -24.76 -7.87
CA ASN A 95 14.66 -24.68 -7.33
C ASN A 95 14.78 -23.68 -6.17
N LEU A 96 13.78 -22.83 -5.93
CA LEU A 96 13.79 -21.86 -4.84
C LEU A 96 13.00 -22.38 -3.64
N THR A 97 13.63 -22.33 -2.46
CA THR A 97 12.96 -22.65 -1.20
C THR A 97 12.01 -21.52 -0.81
N GLN A 98 10.89 -21.86 -0.15
CA GLN A 98 9.93 -20.86 0.33
C GLN A 98 10.60 -19.87 1.30
N GLY A 99 11.45 -20.36 2.21
CA GLY A 99 12.16 -19.52 3.17
C GLY A 99 13.10 -18.49 2.51
N HIS A 100 13.79 -18.86 1.42
CA HIS A 100 14.63 -17.91 0.68
C HIS A 100 13.78 -16.83 0.00
N VAL A 101 12.70 -17.23 -0.67
CA VAL A 101 11.78 -16.30 -1.34
C VAL A 101 11.07 -15.38 -0.33
N ARG A 102 10.71 -15.88 0.86
CA ARG A 102 10.15 -15.07 1.95
C ARG A 102 11.13 -13.98 2.40
N LYS A 103 12.41 -14.30 2.57
CA LYS A 103 13.44 -13.29 2.91
C LYS A 103 13.54 -12.21 1.84
N LEU A 104 13.44 -12.58 0.56
CA LEU A 104 13.45 -11.60 -0.54
C LEU A 104 12.16 -10.78 -0.57
N TYR A 105 11.00 -11.40 -0.35
CA TYR A 105 9.71 -10.71 -0.26
C TYR A 105 9.71 -9.67 0.86
N ASN A 106 10.26 -10.01 2.03
CA ASN A 106 10.36 -9.07 3.15
C ASN A 106 11.30 -7.88 2.87
N LYS A 107 12.14 -7.95 1.83
CA LYS A 107 13.02 -6.84 1.40
C LYS A 107 12.45 -6.06 0.22
N TRP A 108 12.08 -6.78 -0.84
CA TRP A 108 11.64 -6.22 -2.12
C TRP A 108 10.14 -6.06 -2.24
N GLY A 109 9.37 -6.50 -1.25
CA GLY A 109 7.93 -6.73 -1.35
C GLY A 109 7.57 -7.67 -2.49
N GLY A 110 6.40 -7.43 -3.09
CA GLY A 110 5.77 -8.28 -4.10
C GLY A 110 6.35 -8.23 -5.51
N ILE A 111 7.60 -7.84 -5.74
CA ILE A 111 8.16 -7.73 -7.11
C ILE A 111 8.67 -9.10 -7.60
N PRO A 112 7.96 -9.82 -8.50
CA PRO A 112 8.33 -11.20 -8.87
C PRO A 112 9.71 -11.29 -9.54
N ARG A 113 10.12 -10.21 -10.22
CA ARG A 113 11.42 -10.13 -10.87
C ARG A 113 12.57 -10.28 -9.87
N PHE A 114 12.47 -9.71 -8.67
CA PHE A 114 13.53 -9.77 -7.67
C PHE A 114 13.33 -10.88 -6.64
N THR A 115 12.08 -11.23 -6.34
CA THR A 115 11.77 -12.32 -5.38
C THR A 115 11.87 -13.71 -6.00
N LEU A 116 11.67 -13.85 -7.31
CA LEU A 116 11.71 -15.14 -8.03
C LEU A 116 12.81 -15.17 -9.10
N PHE A 117 12.68 -14.35 -10.15
CA PHE A 117 13.54 -14.47 -11.34
C PHE A 117 15.03 -14.21 -11.04
N TYR A 118 15.32 -13.19 -10.24
CA TYR A 118 16.66 -12.83 -9.80
C TYR A 118 17.00 -13.30 -8.38
N ALA A 119 16.23 -14.25 -7.82
CA ALA A 119 16.37 -14.65 -6.42
C ALA A 119 17.79 -15.11 -6.03
N LEU A 120 18.53 -15.71 -6.97
CA LEU A 120 19.90 -16.19 -6.76
C LEU A 120 20.97 -15.29 -7.41
N ASN A 121 20.57 -14.16 -7.99
CA ASN A 121 21.48 -13.27 -8.71
C ASN A 121 21.93 -12.10 -7.81
N VAL A 122 23.13 -12.22 -7.24
CA VAL A 122 23.70 -11.25 -6.29
C VAL A 122 23.78 -9.83 -6.86
N SER A 123 24.19 -9.65 -8.12
CA SER A 123 24.32 -8.30 -8.70
C SER A 123 22.97 -7.60 -8.85
N GLN A 124 21.93 -8.36 -9.23
CA GLN A 124 20.56 -7.86 -9.29
C GLN A 124 20.00 -7.59 -7.90
N GLN A 125 20.33 -8.41 -6.90
CA GLN A 125 19.93 -8.17 -5.51
C GLN A 125 20.54 -6.88 -4.93
N ASN A 126 21.78 -6.54 -5.32
CA ASN A 126 22.43 -5.30 -4.88
C ASN A 126 21.76 -4.02 -5.40
N LEU A 127 20.90 -4.12 -6.43
CA LEU A 127 20.18 -2.97 -6.96
C LEU A 127 19.23 -2.34 -5.93
N LEU A 128 18.76 -3.07 -4.91
CA LEU A 128 17.95 -2.49 -3.83
C LEU A 128 18.80 -1.52 -3.01
N GLN A 129 19.99 -1.95 -2.61
CA GLN A 129 20.89 -1.09 -1.85
C GLN A 129 21.34 0.10 -2.68
N SER A 130 21.63 -0.08 -3.97
CA SER A 130 21.92 1.04 -4.87
C SER A 130 20.74 2.01 -4.97
N ALA A 131 19.51 1.52 -5.02
CA ALA A 131 18.31 2.37 -5.03
C ALA A 131 18.19 3.17 -3.73
N ILE A 132 18.27 2.53 -2.56
CA ILE A 132 18.29 3.18 -1.25
C ILE A 132 19.41 4.23 -1.17
N ASN A 133 20.61 3.88 -1.63
CA ASN A 133 21.78 4.76 -1.67
C ASN A 133 21.63 5.91 -2.67
N SER A 134 20.71 5.82 -3.63
CA SER A 134 20.39 6.91 -4.56
C SER A 134 19.30 7.85 -4.04
N VAL A 135 18.59 7.49 -2.96
CA VAL A 135 17.56 8.36 -2.36
C VAL A 135 18.14 9.71 -1.98
N ASN A 136 17.46 10.76 -2.42
CA ASN A 136 17.73 12.15 -2.12
C ASN A 136 16.39 12.87 -1.85
N ASP A 137 16.44 14.18 -1.68
CA ASP A 137 15.27 15.06 -1.56
C ASP A 137 14.30 14.95 -2.76
N ASN A 138 14.74 14.52 -3.94
CA ASN A 138 13.84 14.27 -5.07
C ASN A 138 12.91 13.06 -4.88
N LEU A 139 13.19 12.15 -3.94
CA LEU A 139 12.20 11.14 -3.53
C LEU A 139 10.98 11.79 -2.87
N LEU A 140 11.16 12.92 -2.19
CA LEU A 140 10.06 13.71 -1.63
C LEU A 140 9.28 14.44 -2.73
N ASN A 141 9.95 14.71 -3.87
CA ASN A 141 9.32 15.22 -5.08
C ASN A 141 8.83 14.10 -5.99
N PHE A 142 8.57 12.89 -5.48
CA PHE A 142 8.19 11.71 -6.26
C PHE A 142 6.92 11.93 -7.07
N VAL A 143 7.09 12.43 -8.29
CA VAL A 143 6.05 12.53 -9.30
C VAL A 143 5.70 11.10 -9.70
N GLY A 144 4.46 10.67 -9.45
CA GLY A 144 3.89 9.46 -10.06
C GLY A 144 3.98 9.46 -11.60
N GLU A 145 4.38 10.59 -12.18
CA GLU A 145 4.93 10.77 -13.51
C GLU A 145 6.42 11.16 -13.40
N THR A 146 7.34 10.20 -13.19
CA THR A 146 8.77 10.52 -13.11
C THR A 146 9.21 11.32 -14.33
N THR A 147 9.67 12.56 -14.13
CA THR A 147 10.14 13.44 -15.21
C THR A 147 11.47 12.97 -15.80
N ASP A 148 12.14 12.00 -15.15
CA ASP A 148 13.32 11.31 -15.67
C ASP A 148 13.23 9.81 -15.40
N ASP A 149 13.96 9.02 -16.19
CA ASP A 149 14.07 7.55 -16.14
C ASP A 149 14.77 7.06 -14.85
N ASN A 150 14.34 7.52 -13.67
CA ASN A 150 14.94 7.14 -12.41
C ASN A 150 14.51 5.71 -12.04
N SER A 151 15.21 4.72 -12.62
CA SER A 151 14.93 3.29 -12.54
C SER A 151 14.95 2.71 -11.11
N ALA A 152 15.28 3.52 -10.10
CA ALA A 152 15.35 3.13 -8.70
C ALA A 152 14.00 3.20 -7.97
N SER A 153 13.03 4.00 -8.42
CA SER A 153 11.84 4.33 -7.63
C SER A 153 10.92 3.14 -7.31
N HIS A 154 10.60 2.33 -8.33
CA HIS A 154 9.73 1.15 -8.17
C HIS A 154 10.34 0.06 -7.28
N LYS A 155 11.62 0.18 -6.89
CA LYS A 155 12.28 -0.72 -5.93
C LYS A 155 12.08 -0.26 -4.48
N ILE A 156 11.70 1.02 -4.30
CA ILE A 156 11.58 1.68 -3.00
C ILE A 156 10.12 1.91 -2.63
N VAL A 157 9.30 2.25 -3.61
CA VAL A 157 7.88 2.57 -3.42
C VAL A 157 7.04 1.72 -4.35
N HIS A 158 5.97 1.14 -3.82
CA HIS A 158 5.01 0.31 -4.54
C HIS A 158 3.68 1.01 -4.72
N ILE A 159 3.00 0.63 -5.80
CA ILE A 159 1.60 0.97 -6.02
C ILE A 159 0.75 -0.09 -5.32
N CYS A 160 -0.06 0.36 -4.37
CA CYS A 160 -1.12 -0.43 -3.73
C CYS A 160 -2.47 0.02 -4.30
N THR A 161 -3.48 -0.85 -4.33
CA THR A 161 -4.78 -0.54 -4.94
C THR A 161 -5.94 -0.87 -4.00
N ASN A 162 -7.15 -0.44 -4.37
CA ASN A 162 -8.38 -0.66 -3.60
C ASN A 162 -8.93 -2.11 -3.68
N ILE A 163 -8.05 -3.11 -3.79
CA ILE A 163 -8.43 -4.51 -3.64
C ILE A 163 -8.82 -4.74 -2.17
N PRO A 164 -9.92 -5.46 -1.89
CA PRO A 164 -10.22 -5.88 -0.52
C PRO A 164 -9.06 -6.76 -0.08
N LYS A 165 -8.29 -6.32 0.93
CA LYS A 165 -7.42 -7.24 1.66
C LYS A 165 -8.34 -8.37 2.13
N GLY A 166 -8.13 -9.58 1.59
CA GLY A 166 -8.85 -10.75 2.02
C GLY A 166 -8.76 -10.82 3.54
N GLU A 167 -9.81 -11.28 4.22
CA GLU A 167 -9.72 -11.57 5.65
C GLU A 167 -8.45 -12.40 5.85
N ASP A 168 -7.45 -11.81 6.52
CA ASP A 168 -6.16 -12.43 6.74
C ASP A 168 -6.45 -13.82 7.32
N GLY A 169 -6.24 -14.84 6.48
CA GLY A 169 -6.50 -16.22 6.84
C GLY A 169 -5.69 -16.49 8.09
N GLU A 170 -6.41 -16.92 9.12
CA GLU A 170 -5.92 -17.45 10.37
C GLU A 170 -4.50 -18.00 10.22
N GLU A 171 -3.54 -17.41 10.95
CA GLU A 171 -2.30 -18.10 11.32
C GLU A 171 -2.69 -19.25 12.28
N GLY A 172 -3.38 -20.25 11.73
CA GLY A 172 -3.60 -21.55 12.32
C GLY A 172 -2.57 -22.50 11.73
N GLY A 173 -1.40 -22.57 12.36
CA GLY A 173 -0.42 -23.60 12.06
C GLY A 173 -0.99 -24.97 12.44
N GLU A 174 -1.57 -25.69 11.49
CA GLU A 174 -1.66 -27.14 11.58
C GLU A 174 -0.40 -27.73 10.95
N SER A 175 0.64 -27.88 11.78
CA SER A 175 1.70 -28.84 11.49
C SER A 175 1.13 -30.25 11.63
N VAL A 176 0.98 -30.96 10.52
CA VAL A 176 0.83 -32.40 10.52
C VAL A 176 2.07 -32.98 11.22
N GLY A 177 1.81 -33.70 12.31
CA GLY A 177 2.84 -34.16 13.23
C GLY A 177 3.75 -35.24 12.65
N ASP A 178 4.91 -35.37 13.29
CA ASP A 178 5.45 -36.68 13.63
C ASP A 178 6.44 -36.55 14.83
N VAL A 179 6.04 -37.25 15.90
CA VAL A 179 6.81 -38.00 16.92
C VAL A 179 7.77 -37.28 17.88
N GLU A 180 7.42 -37.44 19.17
CA GLU A 180 8.17 -37.15 20.41
C GLU A 180 9.58 -37.74 20.45
N ILE A 181 10.54 -37.00 21.03
CA ILE A 181 11.31 -37.48 22.21
C ILE A 181 11.51 -36.28 23.17
N THR A 182 11.11 -36.49 24.41
CA THR A 182 11.27 -35.61 25.58
C THR A 182 12.72 -35.52 26.06
N GLU A 183 13.13 -34.36 26.57
CA GLU A 183 13.75 -34.25 27.90
C GLU A 183 13.79 -32.77 28.36
N VAL A 184 13.72 -32.61 29.68
CA VAL A 184 13.27 -31.44 30.46
C VAL A 184 14.49 -30.66 30.96
N GLU A 185 14.43 -29.33 31.04
CA GLU A 185 14.78 -28.56 32.26
C GLU A 185 14.54 -27.03 32.16
N ASP A 186 13.87 -26.57 33.22
CA ASP A 186 13.57 -25.27 33.85
C ASP A 186 13.94 -23.86 33.29
N ASN A 187 12.95 -22.99 33.54
CA ASN A 187 12.74 -21.52 33.43
C ASN A 187 13.81 -20.62 34.14
N PRO A 188 13.72 -19.25 34.18
CA PRO A 188 12.72 -18.32 33.60
C PRO A 188 13.26 -16.98 32.98
N GLY A 189 12.41 -16.32 32.19
CA GLY A 189 12.22 -14.86 32.30
C GLY A 189 12.63 -13.99 31.10
N GLU A 190 11.66 -13.54 30.30
CA GLU A 190 11.72 -12.29 29.55
C GLU A 190 10.32 -11.65 29.43
N PRO A 191 10.22 -10.30 29.41
CA PRO A 191 8.95 -9.60 29.44
C PRO A 191 8.28 -9.52 28.06
N SER A 192 6.95 -9.60 28.08
CA SER A 192 6.05 -9.55 26.93
C SER A 192 6.24 -8.32 26.03
N MET A 193 6.60 -8.55 24.76
CA MET A 193 6.49 -7.56 23.68
C MET A 193 5.02 -7.25 23.39
N SER A 194 4.64 -5.98 23.53
CA SER A 194 3.37 -5.45 23.05
C SER A 194 3.35 -5.48 21.52
N GLN A 195 2.45 -6.28 20.94
CA GLN A 195 2.21 -6.32 19.49
C GLN A 195 1.51 -5.02 19.04
N SER A 196 2.24 -4.18 18.31
CA SER A 196 1.68 -3.08 17.53
C SER A 196 1.19 -3.66 16.20
N SER A 197 -0.13 -3.76 16.03
CA SER A 197 -0.75 -4.15 14.76
C SER A 197 -1.18 -2.89 14.01
N ALA A 198 -0.41 -2.50 13.00
CA ALA A 198 -0.69 -1.34 12.15
C ALA A 198 -1.95 -1.58 11.29
N VAL A 199 -3.02 -0.84 11.57
CA VAL A 199 -4.22 -0.81 10.71
C VAL A 199 -4.10 0.40 9.76
N THR A 200 -3.40 0.20 8.64
CA THR A 200 -3.25 1.22 7.59
C THR A 200 -4.58 1.40 6.83
N ARG A 201 -5.19 2.60 6.86
CA ARG A 201 -6.32 2.95 5.98
C ARG A 201 -6.23 4.39 5.45
N SER A 202 -5.99 4.45 4.14
CA SER A 202 -5.80 5.61 3.27
C SER A 202 -7.10 6.31 2.86
N VAL A 203 -7.04 7.63 2.71
CA VAL A 203 -8.06 8.47 2.06
C VAL A 203 -7.86 8.48 0.55
N THR A 204 -8.98 8.48 -0.16
CA THR A 204 -9.14 8.09 -1.57
C THR A 204 -9.10 9.24 -2.58
N ARG A 205 -8.58 9.00 -3.80
CA ARG A 205 -8.85 9.80 -5.01
C ARG A 205 -10.15 9.36 -5.71
N PRO A 206 -11.25 10.14 -5.72
CA PRO A 206 -12.32 9.97 -6.68
C PRO A 206 -12.00 10.71 -7.98
N ASP A 207 -12.38 10.12 -9.10
CA ASP A 207 -12.27 10.73 -10.42
C ASP A 207 -13.28 11.89 -10.56
N LYS A 208 -12.83 13.07 -10.99
CA LYS A 208 -13.72 14.20 -11.24
C LYS A 208 -14.48 13.97 -12.55
N ARG A 209 -15.60 13.22 -12.52
CA ARG A 209 -16.81 13.44 -13.37
C ARG A 209 -17.97 12.48 -13.02
N LYS A 210 -19.11 13.08 -12.66
CA LYS A 210 -20.50 12.57 -12.56
C LYS A 210 -20.69 11.14 -12.03
N SER A 211 -20.92 11.05 -10.72
CA SER A 211 -21.52 9.87 -10.09
C SER A 211 -22.98 9.68 -10.56
N VAL A 212 -23.22 8.63 -11.33
CA VAL A 212 -24.51 7.93 -11.27
C VAL A 212 -24.48 7.10 -9.98
N ILE A 213 -25.57 7.19 -9.22
CA ILE A 213 -25.75 6.63 -7.88
C ILE A 213 -25.63 5.10 -7.93
N GLY A 214 -24.71 4.53 -7.12
CA GLY A 214 -24.76 3.13 -6.68
C GLY A 214 -23.45 2.33 -6.81
N ASN A 215 -22.98 1.81 -5.67
CA ASN A 215 -21.84 0.89 -5.45
C ASN A 215 -20.43 1.52 -5.43
N GLY A 216 -19.57 1.00 -4.53
CA GLY A 216 -18.24 1.54 -4.24
C GLY A 216 -17.29 1.56 -5.44
N ASP A 217 -16.17 2.28 -5.29
CA ASP A 217 -15.18 2.46 -6.36
C ASP A 217 -14.76 1.10 -6.98
N PRO A 218 -14.73 0.96 -8.32
CA PRO A 218 -14.33 -0.28 -8.97
C PRO A 218 -12.95 -0.76 -8.53
N PHE A 219 -12.70 -2.07 -8.46
CA PHE A 219 -11.36 -2.56 -8.13
C PHE A 219 -10.30 -2.06 -9.11
N TYR A 220 -9.10 -1.82 -8.58
CA TYR A 220 -7.94 -1.30 -9.32
C TYR A 220 -8.15 0.10 -9.92
N SER A 221 -9.24 0.81 -9.60
CA SER A 221 -9.45 2.20 -10.06
C SER A 221 -8.66 3.22 -9.24
N MET A 222 -8.16 2.81 -8.08
CA MET A 222 -7.47 3.65 -7.12
C MET A 222 -6.07 3.14 -6.87
N SER A 223 -5.16 4.06 -6.59
CA SER A 223 -3.81 3.74 -6.14
C SER A 223 -3.37 4.56 -4.94
N THR A 224 -2.57 3.93 -4.09
CA THR A 224 -1.77 4.55 -3.03
C THR A 224 -0.31 4.19 -3.23
N LEU A 225 0.58 5.01 -2.69
CA LEU A 225 2.01 4.74 -2.69
C LEU A 225 2.47 4.38 -1.29
N GLU A 226 3.12 3.24 -1.17
CA GLU A 226 3.62 2.70 0.10
C GLU A 226 5.08 2.27 -0.08
N PHE A 227 5.87 2.27 0.99
CA PHE A 227 7.23 1.72 0.92
C PHE A 227 7.19 0.24 0.52
N ALA A 228 8.23 -0.20 -0.19
CA ALA A 228 8.28 -1.54 -0.74
C ALA A 228 8.23 -2.64 0.33
N SER A 229 8.77 -2.35 1.51
CA SER A 229 8.78 -3.20 2.70
C SER A 229 9.14 -2.37 3.94
N ASP A 230 8.96 -2.94 5.13
CA ASP A 230 9.44 -2.34 6.38
C ASP A 230 10.96 -2.13 6.37
N TYR A 231 11.71 -3.08 5.82
CA TYR A 231 13.16 -2.95 5.65
C TYR A 231 13.52 -1.70 4.83
N VAL A 232 12.85 -1.53 3.69
CA VAL A 232 13.09 -0.36 2.82
C VAL A 232 12.66 0.93 3.52
N SER A 233 11.53 0.91 4.22
CA SER A 233 11.03 2.05 4.98
C SER A 233 12.06 2.52 5.99
N GLU A 234 12.58 1.62 6.83
CA GLU A 234 13.57 1.95 7.86
C GLU A 234 14.87 2.52 7.27
N GLU A 235 15.44 1.85 6.26
CA GLU A 235 16.69 2.28 5.61
C GLU A 235 16.55 3.65 4.92
N VAL A 236 15.42 3.89 4.26
CA VAL A 236 15.13 5.17 3.61
C VAL A 236 14.93 6.26 4.65
N MET A 237 14.19 5.99 5.71
CA MET A 237 13.93 6.96 6.77
C MET A 237 15.21 7.35 7.51
N ASP A 238 16.08 6.39 7.83
CA ASP A 238 17.38 6.68 8.45
C ASP A 238 18.23 7.60 7.57
N LYS A 239 18.21 7.34 6.28
CA LYS A 239 18.96 8.15 5.32
C LYS A 239 18.38 9.56 5.17
N LEU A 240 17.05 9.70 5.08
CA LEU A 240 16.39 10.99 4.95
C LEU A 240 16.57 11.83 6.21
N ILE A 241 16.43 11.25 7.40
CA ILE A 241 16.66 11.96 8.67
C ILE A 241 18.11 12.41 8.80
N LYS A 242 19.06 11.57 8.37
CA LYS A 242 20.50 11.87 8.47
C LYS A 242 20.95 12.98 7.51
N ASN A 243 20.45 13.00 6.28
CA ASN A 243 21.00 13.84 5.21
C ASN A 243 20.05 14.94 4.71
N TYR A 244 18.74 14.80 4.94
CA TYR A 244 17.69 15.62 4.34
C TYR A 244 16.61 16.04 5.36
N ARG A 245 17.01 16.28 6.62
CA ARG A 245 16.11 16.54 7.74
C ARG A 245 15.13 17.69 7.48
N ASP A 246 15.64 18.84 7.06
CA ASP A 246 14.81 20.03 6.83
C ASP A 246 13.85 19.83 5.64
N GLN A 247 14.32 19.17 4.57
CA GLN A 247 13.46 18.84 3.44
C GLN A 247 12.36 17.86 3.84
N LEU A 248 12.68 16.87 4.67
CA LEU A 248 11.73 15.88 5.18
C LEU A 248 10.65 16.54 6.05
N GLU A 249 11.05 17.42 6.98
CA GLU A 249 10.09 18.18 7.80
C GLU A 249 9.19 19.07 6.94
N ASN A 250 9.76 19.81 5.98
CA ASN A 250 8.99 20.66 5.08
C ASN A 250 8.05 19.85 4.19
N PHE A 251 8.49 18.68 3.72
CA PHE A 251 7.66 17.79 2.91
C PHE A 251 6.45 17.28 3.69
N VAL A 252 6.62 16.90 4.95
CA VAL A 252 5.52 16.41 5.80
C VAL A 252 4.59 17.55 6.24
N LYS A 253 5.12 18.75 6.48
CA LYS A 253 4.35 19.96 6.83
C LYS A 253 3.58 20.55 5.65
N ALA A 254 4.00 20.30 4.41
CA ALA A 254 3.30 20.81 3.24
C ALA A 254 1.85 20.31 3.21
N SER A 255 0.89 21.20 2.92
CA SER A 255 -0.53 20.87 3.02
C SER A 255 -0.92 19.74 2.05
N SER A 256 -1.89 18.91 2.46
CA SER A 256 -2.49 17.85 1.63
C SER A 256 -3.12 18.40 0.34
N SER A 257 -3.47 19.68 0.31
CA SER A 257 -4.10 20.38 -0.82
C SER A 257 -3.16 20.81 -1.93
N ILE A 258 -1.84 20.81 -1.70
CA ILE A 258 -0.85 21.40 -2.64
C ILE A 258 -0.19 20.37 -3.55
N SER A 259 -0.29 19.05 -3.29
CA SER A 259 0.51 18.08 -4.05
C SER A 259 -0.14 16.72 -4.28
N ASP A 260 0.19 16.11 -5.42
CA ASP A 260 -0.12 14.74 -5.82
C ASP A 260 0.40 13.62 -4.88
N TYR A 261 1.07 13.99 -3.77
CA TYR A 261 1.93 13.13 -2.94
C TYR A 261 1.38 12.83 -1.55
N SER A 262 0.08 13.04 -1.31
CA SER A 262 -0.53 12.87 0.02
C SER A 262 -0.24 11.48 0.61
N THR A 263 -0.39 10.41 -0.17
CA THR A 263 -0.22 9.02 0.34
C THR A 263 1.21 8.70 0.79
N LEU A 264 2.24 9.14 0.05
CA LEU A 264 3.62 8.95 0.46
C LEU A 264 3.97 9.83 1.67
N ARG A 265 3.42 11.05 1.72
CA ARG A 265 3.55 11.93 2.88
C ARG A 265 2.92 11.33 4.13
N ASP A 266 1.74 10.72 4.00
CA ASP A 266 1.07 9.98 5.08
C ASP A 266 1.98 8.85 5.59
N ALA A 267 2.53 8.04 4.68
CA ALA A 267 3.42 6.92 5.03
C ALA A 267 4.71 7.40 5.75
N ILE A 268 5.32 8.49 5.27
CA ILE A 268 6.49 9.08 5.90
C ILE A 268 6.15 9.66 7.28
N PHE A 269 5.02 10.36 7.41
CA PHE A 269 4.56 10.86 8.70
C PHE A 269 4.35 9.72 9.70
N GLU A 270 3.70 8.65 9.28
CA GLU A 270 3.46 7.47 10.11
C GLU A 270 4.79 6.91 10.64
N GLN A 271 5.82 6.83 9.80
CA GLN A 271 7.15 6.39 10.23
C GLN A 271 7.79 7.33 11.26
N ILE A 272 7.68 8.65 11.08
CA ILE A 272 8.19 9.64 12.04
C ILE A 272 7.45 9.52 13.38
N ALA A 273 6.11 9.46 13.33
CA ALA A 273 5.25 9.35 14.49
C ALA A 273 5.52 8.04 15.25
N HIS A 274 5.58 6.92 14.54
CA HIS A 274 5.88 5.61 15.11
C HIS A 274 7.24 5.60 15.84
N ARG A 275 8.30 6.10 15.20
CA ARG A 275 9.64 6.22 15.82
C ARG A 275 9.65 7.11 17.06
N LYS A 276 8.88 8.19 17.08
CA LYS A 276 8.76 9.07 18.26
C LYS A 276 8.00 8.40 19.39
N LEU A 277 6.88 7.72 19.09
CA LEU A 277 6.10 6.98 20.07
C LEU A 277 6.92 5.84 20.70
N LEU A 278 7.70 5.11 19.89
CA LEU A 278 8.59 4.05 20.38
C LEU A 278 9.69 4.55 21.32
N LYS A 279 10.21 5.78 21.12
CA LYS A 279 11.16 6.40 22.05
C LYS A 279 10.51 6.78 23.39
N GLY A 280 9.18 6.76 23.47
CA GLY A 280 8.42 7.20 24.64
C GLY A 280 8.49 8.71 24.85
N GLY A 281 7.80 9.18 25.89
CA GLY A 281 7.77 10.58 26.27
C GLY A 281 6.38 11.03 26.71
N SER A 282 6.27 12.34 26.97
CA SER A 282 5.01 12.99 27.27
C SER A 282 4.45 13.63 25.99
N PHE A 283 3.22 13.29 25.65
CA PHE A 283 2.53 13.81 24.47
C PHE A 283 1.27 14.56 24.88
N ASN A 284 0.97 15.65 24.18
CA ASN A 284 -0.28 16.36 24.39
C ASN A 284 -1.41 15.55 23.74
N ALA A 285 -2.45 15.25 24.50
CA ALA A 285 -3.64 14.59 24.00
C ALA A 285 -4.89 15.39 24.35
N ARG A 286 -5.77 15.58 23.36
CA ARG A 286 -7.06 16.27 23.51
C ARG A 286 -8.19 15.34 23.12
N LEU A 287 -9.19 15.23 23.99
CA LEU A 287 -10.40 14.47 23.68
C LEU A 287 -11.19 15.20 22.57
N LEU A 288 -11.55 14.45 21.53
CA LEU A 288 -12.38 14.92 20.43
C LEU A 288 -13.84 14.71 20.83
N LEU A 289 -14.42 15.75 21.43
CA LEU A 289 -15.82 15.75 21.86
C LEU A 289 -16.71 16.42 20.80
N ARG A 290 -17.90 15.88 20.63
CA ARG A 290 -18.99 16.53 19.88
C ARG A 290 -19.51 17.80 20.53
N ASP A 291 -19.29 17.97 21.84
CA ASP A 291 -19.60 19.17 22.62
C ASP A 291 -18.78 19.20 23.92
N VAL A 292 -18.38 20.41 24.31
CA VAL A 292 -17.47 20.80 25.41
C VAL A 292 -17.62 19.98 26.69
N GLN A 293 -16.49 19.51 27.26
CA GLN A 293 -16.09 19.57 28.69
C GLN A 293 -14.80 18.75 28.90
N PHE A 294 -13.75 19.38 29.41
CA PHE A 294 -12.43 18.79 29.64
C PHE A 294 -12.45 17.79 30.82
N LYS A 295 -11.87 16.61 30.64
CA LYS A 295 -11.39 15.75 31.74
C LYS A 295 -10.10 15.02 31.37
N THR A 296 -9.16 15.01 32.32
CA THR A 296 -7.90 14.25 32.31
C THR A 296 -8.19 12.75 32.47
N VAL A 297 -7.49 11.86 31.73
CA VAL A 297 -7.77 10.41 31.75
C VAL A 297 -6.49 9.57 31.85
N ASN A 298 -6.43 8.66 32.83
CA ASN A 298 -5.42 7.60 32.98
C ASN A 298 -5.76 6.37 32.10
N THR A 299 -4.75 5.63 31.64
CA THR A 299 -4.83 4.74 30.46
C THR A 299 -4.73 3.24 30.76
N HIS A 300 -5.57 2.44 30.09
CA HIS A 300 -5.34 1.04 29.71
C HIS A 300 -6.09 0.73 28.40
N SER A 301 -5.49 -0.15 27.58
CA SER A 301 -5.83 -0.56 26.20
C SER A 301 -6.00 0.59 25.18
N GLU A 302 -4.95 0.88 24.41
CA GLU A 302 -4.90 2.01 23.48
C GLU A 302 -4.83 1.52 22.02
N GLN A 303 -5.68 2.06 21.15
CA GLN A 303 -5.59 1.90 19.70
C GLN A 303 -5.18 3.24 19.07
N THR A 304 -4.25 3.21 18.12
CA THR A 304 -3.68 4.40 17.48
C THR A 304 -3.87 4.35 15.96
N ALA A 305 -4.17 5.50 15.36
CA ALA A 305 -4.11 5.75 13.93
C ALA A 305 -3.27 7.01 13.68
N MET A 306 -2.37 6.97 12.70
CA MET A 306 -1.50 8.09 12.31
C MET A 306 -1.95 8.64 10.93
N THR A 307 -1.67 9.90 10.59
CA THR A 307 -2.70 10.96 10.58
C THR A 307 -2.21 12.36 10.12
N ILE A 308 -2.03 12.66 8.82
CA ILE A 308 -1.94 14.04 8.30
C ILE A 308 -3.14 14.50 7.45
N SER A 309 -4.20 13.71 7.30
CA SER A 309 -5.44 14.13 6.62
C SER A 309 -6.49 14.63 7.60
N GLU A 310 -7.17 15.73 7.26
CA GLU A 310 -8.26 16.35 8.03
C GLU A 310 -9.46 15.42 8.25
N SER A 311 -9.63 14.39 7.41
CA SER A 311 -10.67 13.38 7.56
C SER A 311 -10.09 11.97 7.49
N HIS A 312 -10.36 11.15 8.51
CA HIS A 312 -10.01 9.73 8.56
C HIS A 312 -11.24 8.88 8.91
N PRO A 313 -11.91 8.28 7.91
CA PRO A 313 -13.09 7.46 8.16
C PRO A 313 -12.73 6.22 8.98
N ILE A 314 -13.32 6.11 10.18
CA ILE A 314 -13.15 4.94 11.04
C ILE A 314 -14.01 3.80 10.49
N ILE A 315 -13.42 2.70 10.01
CA ILE A 315 -14.21 1.56 9.51
C ILE A 315 -14.47 0.56 10.64
N LYS A 316 -15.76 0.32 10.93
CA LYS A 316 -16.28 -0.54 12.00
C LYS A 316 -15.56 -1.89 12.13
N SER A 317 -15.42 -2.63 11.02
CA SER A 317 -14.82 -3.98 11.03
C SER A 317 -13.35 -4.00 11.43
N GLY A 318 -12.63 -2.89 11.27
CA GLY A 318 -11.24 -2.78 11.71
C GLY A 318 -11.12 -2.72 13.23
N LEU A 319 -12.00 -1.95 13.88
CA LEU A 319 -12.02 -1.84 15.34
C LEU A 319 -12.58 -3.08 16.03
N GLU A 320 -13.57 -3.75 15.44
CA GLU A 320 -14.21 -4.92 16.07
C GLU A 320 -13.22 -6.05 16.39
N LYS A 321 -12.09 -6.13 15.68
CA LYS A 321 -11.01 -7.09 15.94
C LYS A 321 -10.32 -6.89 17.29
N TYR A 322 -10.31 -5.66 17.80
CA TYR A 322 -9.51 -5.26 18.96
C TYR A 322 -10.36 -4.81 20.15
N ILE A 323 -11.68 -5.00 20.05
CA ILE A 323 -12.62 -4.65 21.10
C ILE A 323 -12.99 -5.91 21.85
N ASN A 324 -12.67 -5.91 23.15
CA ASN A 324 -13.24 -6.89 24.04
C ASN A 324 -14.72 -6.55 24.27
N LYS A 325 -15.62 -7.39 23.72
CA LYS A 325 -17.06 -7.22 23.84
C LYS A 325 -17.60 -7.54 25.23
N ASN A 326 -16.79 -8.19 26.07
CA ASN A 326 -17.19 -8.68 27.39
C ASN A 326 -16.85 -7.71 28.53
N ASP A 327 -16.11 -6.64 28.25
CA ASP A 327 -15.84 -5.58 29.22
C ASP A 327 -16.73 -4.35 28.96
N ASN A 328 -16.68 -3.36 29.87
CA ASN A 328 -17.40 -2.10 29.77
C ASN A 328 -16.47 -0.88 29.80
N PHE A 329 -15.17 -1.08 29.59
CA PHE A 329 -14.18 -0.01 29.65
C PHE A 329 -14.29 0.93 28.44
N ASP A 330 -13.95 2.20 28.63
CA ASP A 330 -13.84 3.14 27.52
C ASP A 330 -12.79 2.64 26.52
N ILE A 331 -13.13 2.66 25.23
CA ILE A 331 -12.22 2.33 24.14
C ILE A 331 -11.56 3.63 23.72
N LYS A 332 -10.25 3.76 23.97
CA LYS A 332 -9.50 4.96 23.57
C LYS A 332 -8.92 4.78 22.18
N PHE A 333 -9.25 5.70 21.29
CA PHE A 333 -8.73 5.73 19.93
C PHE A 333 -8.01 7.05 19.67
N TYR A 334 -6.71 6.98 19.43
CA TYR A 334 -5.85 8.15 19.26
C TYR A 334 -5.55 8.40 17.78
N PHE A 335 -5.90 9.59 17.30
CA PHE A 335 -5.41 10.16 16.05
C PHE A 335 -4.11 10.90 16.33
N VAL A 336 -3.01 10.38 15.81
CA VAL A 336 -1.69 10.98 15.94
C VAL A 336 -1.51 12.00 14.82
N LEU A 337 -1.28 13.27 15.17
CA LEU A 337 -1.36 14.41 14.25
C LEU A 337 -0.12 15.31 14.36
N PRO A 338 0.29 15.98 13.28
CA PRO A 338 1.18 17.12 13.36
C PRO A 338 0.59 18.22 14.23
N LYS A 339 1.46 18.99 14.87
CA LYS A 339 1.10 20.17 15.67
C LYS A 339 0.15 21.12 14.95
N GLU A 340 0.36 21.32 13.64
CA GLU A 340 -0.39 22.25 12.81
C GLU A 340 -1.88 21.86 12.67
N MET A 341 -2.23 20.58 12.82
CA MET A 341 -3.61 20.09 12.72
C MET A 341 -4.25 19.80 14.08
N TYR A 342 -3.47 19.71 15.15
CA TYR A 342 -3.92 19.24 16.46
C TYR A 342 -5.11 20.02 17.02
N ASP A 343 -5.07 21.36 16.92
CA ASP A 343 -6.11 22.23 17.48
C ASP A 343 -7.40 22.22 16.66
N SER A 344 -7.30 22.10 15.33
CA SER A 344 -8.45 22.14 14.41
C SER A 344 -9.09 20.78 14.18
N TYR A 345 -8.41 19.67 14.50
CA TYR A 345 -8.90 18.32 14.25
C TYR A 345 -10.19 18.02 15.03
N GLN A 346 -11.15 17.40 14.35
CA GLN A 346 -12.47 17.11 14.89
C GLN A 346 -12.72 15.61 14.98
N GLU A 347 -13.74 15.23 15.75
CA GLU A 347 -14.18 13.84 15.87
C GLU A 347 -14.54 13.26 14.49
N GLN A 348 -14.04 12.06 14.21
CA GLN A 348 -14.25 11.38 12.93
C GLN A 348 -15.50 10.50 12.96
N VAL A 349 -16.15 10.38 11.81
CA VAL A 349 -17.35 9.56 11.63
C VAL A 349 -16.98 8.09 11.43
N ILE A 350 -17.80 7.18 11.98
CA ILE A 350 -17.66 5.73 11.78
C ILE A 350 -18.43 5.28 10.54
N TYR A 351 -17.77 4.49 9.70
CA TYR A 351 -18.26 3.95 8.44
C TYR A 351 -18.35 2.43 8.46
N THR A 352 -19.19 1.89 7.59
CA THR A 352 -19.24 0.45 7.27
C THR A 352 -18.11 0.07 6.31
N THR A 353 -17.89 -1.24 6.11
CA THR A 353 -16.98 -1.76 5.05
C THR A 353 -17.36 -1.29 3.65
N LYS A 354 -18.63 -0.92 3.43
CA LYS A 354 -19.15 -0.35 2.18
C LYS A 354 -18.99 1.17 2.09
N ARG A 355 -18.19 1.79 2.98
CA ARG A 355 -17.95 3.25 3.06
C ARG A 355 -19.23 4.09 3.21
N THR A 356 -20.28 3.51 3.76
CA THR A 356 -21.48 4.25 4.15
C THR A 356 -21.40 4.59 5.64
N VAL A 357 -21.87 5.78 6.03
CA VAL A 357 -21.94 6.17 7.44
C VAL A 357 -22.72 5.11 8.22
N LEU A 358 -22.16 4.66 9.33
CA LEU A 358 -22.75 3.61 10.15
C LEU A 358 -24.03 4.11 10.80
N LYS A 359 -25.17 3.65 10.28
CA LYS A 359 -26.51 3.99 10.80
C LYS A 359 -26.87 3.16 12.03
N ASN A 360 -26.60 1.85 12.00
CA ASN A 360 -26.87 0.95 13.12
C ASN A 360 -25.65 0.88 14.04
N ARG A 361 -25.75 1.51 15.22
CA ARG A 361 -24.64 1.63 16.17
C ARG A 361 -24.62 0.46 17.17
N PRO A 362 -23.63 -0.45 17.10
CA PRO A 362 -23.40 -1.44 18.14
C PRO A 362 -23.20 -0.80 19.53
N PRO A 363 -23.52 -1.52 20.63
CA PRO A 363 -23.40 -0.99 21.99
C PRO A 363 -22.00 -0.46 22.34
N TRP A 364 -20.95 -1.10 21.83
CA TRP A 364 -19.56 -0.70 22.09
C TRP A 364 -19.20 0.67 21.50
N ILE A 365 -19.93 1.17 20.50
CA ILE A 365 -19.63 2.49 19.90
C ILE A 365 -19.79 3.61 20.91
N ASN A 366 -20.72 3.47 21.85
CA ASN A 366 -20.92 4.47 22.90
C ASN A 366 -19.75 4.51 23.89
N ARG A 367 -18.91 3.46 23.91
CA ARG A 367 -17.68 3.38 24.71
C ARG A 367 -16.48 3.99 23.97
N LEU A 368 -16.57 4.26 22.66
CA LEU A 368 -15.46 4.77 21.87
C LEU A 368 -15.21 6.25 22.14
N LYS A 369 -14.02 6.58 22.62
CA LYS A 369 -13.53 7.93 22.84
C LYS A 369 -12.39 8.21 21.89
N GLN A 370 -12.56 9.22 21.04
CA GLN A 370 -11.55 9.65 20.07
C GLN A 370 -10.69 10.75 20.70
N TYR A 371 -9.38 10.65 20.54
CA TYR A 371 -8.40 11.62 21.02
C TYR A 371 -7.55 12.10 19.85
N ALA A 372 -7.20 13.37 19.81
CA ALA A 372 -6.07 13.87 19.03
C ALA A 372 -4.81 13.79 19.90
N LEU A 373 -3.71 13.31 19.36
CA LEU A 373 -2.39 13.25 19.99
C LEU A 373 -1.41 14.06 19.15
N GLU A 374 -0.81 15.08 19.75
CA GLU A 374 0.14 15.97 19.09
C GLU A 374 1.51 15.31 18.96
N ILE A 375 2.09 15.34 17.76
CA ILE A 375 3.49 15.00 17.50
C ILE A 375 4.21 16.23 16.95
N ASP A 376 5.28 16.63 17.64
CA ASP A 376 6.23 17.59 17.09
C ASP A 376 7.02 16.91 15.97
N LEU A 377 6.94 17.48 14.77
CA LEU A 377 7.65 17.01 13.58
C LEU A 377 9.15 17.34 13.59
N LYS A 378 9.66 18.11 14.56
CA LYS A 378 11.10 18.33 14.71
C LYS A 378 11.81 16.98 14.86
N LEU A 379 12.59 16.61 13.84
CA LEU A 379 13.31 15.33 13.77
C LEU A 379 14.52 15.30 14.68
#